data_AF-A0A7V9R510-F1
#
_entry.id   AF-A0A7V9R510-F1
#
_cell.length_a   1.000
_cell.length_b   1.000
_cell.length_c   1.000
_cell.angle_alpha   90.00
_cell.angle_beta   90.00
_cell.angle_gamma   90.00
#
_symmetry.space_group_name_H-M   'P 1'
#
loop_
_entity.id
_entity.type
_entity.pdbx_description
1 polymer ?
#
loop_
_entity_poly.entity_id
_entity_poly.type
_entity_poly.pdbx_seq_one_letter_code
_entity_poly.pdbx_strand_id
1 'polypeptide(L)'
;MAEADRFLFELRELAGLLVKQQGIRQGNWGIYIEFGFGAANVPTGPDGPLGKTIAPASINFVQKIGIQRFPEPNSLTVDAAELHQGKGSKKAASRKAAKKK
;
A
#
# COMPACT_ATOMS: atom_id res chain seq x y z
N MET A 1 -25.00 15.57 -11.53
CA MET A 1 -24.04 15.41 -10.42
C MET A 1 -22.67 15.32 -11.04
N ALA A 2 -21.70 16.14 -10.61
CA ALA A 2 -20.33 15.95 -11.06
C ALA A 2 -19.82 14.63 -10.46
N GLU A 3 -19.52 13.66 -11.31
CA GLU A 3 -18.84 12.43 -10.89
C GLU A 3 -17.41 12.78 -10.47
N ALA A 4 -16.93 12.16 -9.39
CA ALA A 4 -15.55 12.34 -8.97
C ALA A 4 -14.64 11.53 -9.91
N ASP A 5 -13.71 12.20 -10.60
CA ASP A 5 -12.82 11.53 -11.55
C ASP A 5 -11.71 10.68 -10.88
N ARG A 6 -11.45 10.90 -9.58
CA ARG A 6 -10.36 10.24 -8.83
C ARG A 6 -10.68 10.05 -7.35
N PHE A 7 -10.28 8.90 -6.82
CA PHE A 7 -10.22 8.60 -5.38
C PHE A 7 -8.78 8.25 -5.00
N LEU A 8 -8.30 8.79 -3.88
CA LEU A 8 -6.95 8.56 -3.38
C LEU A 8 -7.03 7.77 -2.07
N PHE A 9 -6.04 6.92 -1.83
CA PHE A 9 -5.92 6.12 -0.62
C PHE A 9 -4.50 6.23 -0.09
N GLU A 10 -4.36 6.30 1.23
CA GLU A 10 -3.07 6.16 1.89
C GLU A 10 -2.57 4.70 1.78
N LEU A 11 -1.25 4.49 1.80
CA LEU A 11 -0.66 3.14 1.69
C LEU A 11 -1.22 2.17 2.74
N ARG A 12 -1.44 2.67 3.96
CA ARG A 12 -1.99 1.91 5.08
C ARG A 12 -3.46 1.56 4.87
N GLU A 13 -4.23 2.46 4.26
CA GLU A 13 -5.63 2.20 3.92
C GLU A 13 -5.74 1.15 2.82
N LEU A 14 -4.91 1.26 1.78
CA LEU A 14 -4.83 0.28 0.71
C LEU A 14 -4.44 -1.10 1.24
N ALA A 15 -3.44 -1.18 2.13
CA ALA A 15 -3.09 -2.43 2.80
C ALA A 15 -4.29 -3.01 3.58
N GLY A 16 -5.04 -2.18 4.31
CA GLY A 16 -6.24 -2.60 5.04
C GLY A 16 -7.36 -3.11 4.13
N LEU A 17 -7.56 -2.50 2.97
CA LEU A 17 -8.52 -2.96 1.96
C LEU A 17 -8.13 -4.32 1.39
N LEU A 18 -6.86 -4.51 1.04
CA LEU A 18 -6.34 -5.78 0.51
C LEU A 18 -6.40 -6.91 1.55
N VAL A 19 -6.07 -6.62 2.82
CA VAL A 19 -6.20 -7.58 3.94
C VAL A 19 -7.64 -8.04 4.10
N LYS A 20 -8.59 -7.09 4.08
CA LYS A 20 -10.03 -7.40 4.15
C LYS A 20 -10.50 -8.20 2.94
N GLN A 21 -10.05 -7.83 1.74
CA GLN A 21 -10.40 -8.51 0.50
C GLN A 21 -9.94 -9.97 0.50
N GLN A 22 -8.76 -10.25 1.05
CA GLN A 22 -8.25 -11.62 1.20
C GLN A 22 -8.77 -12.38 2.42
N GLY A 23 -9.65 -11.77 3.22
CA GLY A 23 -10.24 -12.42 4.40
C GLY A 23 -9.23 -12.76 5.49
N ILE A 24 -8.09 -12.07 5.53
CA ILE A 24 -7.03 -12.32 6.51
C ILE A 24 -7.43 -11.68 7.84
N ARG A 25 -7.42 -12.48 8.91
CA ARG A 25 -7.95 -12.07 10.23
C ARG A 25 -6.90 -11.80 11.30
N GLN A 26 -5.63 -12.13 11.06
CA GLN A 26 -4.58 -12.05 12.08
C GLN A 26 -3.23 -11.62 11.49
N GLY A 27 -2.39 -11.06 12.34
CA GLY A 27 -1.04 -10.62 12.02
C GLY A 27 -0.96 -9.17 11.54
N ASN A 28 0.28 -8.68 11.47
CA ASN A 28 0.60 -7.36 10.96
C ASN A 28 0.90 -7.46 9.47
N TRP A 29 0.20 -6.67 8.66
CA TRP A 29 0.33 -6.69 7.21
C TRP A 29 0.60 -5.30 6.69
N GLY A 30 1.56 -5.15 5.79
CA GLY A 30 1.85 -3.88 5.13
C GLY A 30 1.74 -4.02 3.61
N ILE A 31 1.67 -2.87 2.93
CA ILE A 31 1.68 -2.84 1.47
C ILE A 31 3.00 -3.45 0.96
N TYR A 32 2.91 -4.20 -0.14
CA TYR A 32 4.04 -4.68 -0.91
C TYR A 32 3.93 -4.07 -2.30
N ILE A 33 5.03 -3.48 -2.79
CA ILE A 33 5.10 -2.91 -4.13
C ILE A 33 6.35 -3.48 -4.80
N GLU A 34 6.16 -4.13 -5.93
CA GLU A 34 7.25 -4.62 -6.76
C GLU A 34 7.56 -3.59 -7.85
N PHE A 35 8.75 -3.01 -7.79
CA PHE A 35 9.25 -2.11 -8.83
C PHE A 35 10.08 -2.88 -9.85
N GLY A 36 9.86 -2.61 -11.12
CA GLY A 36 10.73 -3.00 -12.22
C GLY A 36 11.67 -1.85 -12.55
N PHE A 37 12.97 -2.16 -12.65
CA PHE A 37 14.01 -1.20 -13.02
C PHE A 37 14.61 -1.65 -14.35
N GLY A 38 14.52 -0.79 -15.35
CA GLY A 38 15.18 -0.95 -16.64
C GLY A 38 16.16 0.20 -16.87
N ALA A 39 17.23 -0.09 -17.62
CA ALA A 39 18.09 0.94 -18.17
C ALA A 39 18.11 0.80 -19.69
N ALA A 40 17.96 1.92 -20.37
CA ALA A 40 18.01 1.96 -21.83
C ALA A 40 18.65 3.25 -22.29
N ASN A 41 19.38 3.18 -23.39
CA ASN A 41 19.85 4.34 -24.11
C ASN A 41 18.69 4.83 -24.99
N VAL A 42 18.18 6.04 -24.73
CA VAL A 42 17.01 6.60 -25.42
C VAL A 42 17.39 7.85 -26.21
N PRO A 43 16.78 8.09 -27.39
CA PRO A 43 16.91 9.36 -28.10
C PRO A 43 16.37 10.50 -27.23
N THR A 44 17.14 11.57 -27.06
CA THR A 44 16.77 12.73 -26.23
C THR A 44 16.87 14.07 -26.96
N GLY A 45 17.36 14.07 -28.20
CA GLY A 45 17.48 15.27 -29.03
C GLY A 45 16.17 15.67 -29.72
N PRO A 46 16.09 16.91 -30.24
CA PRO A 46 14.95 17.39 -31.02
C PRO A 46 14.74 16.63 -32.34
N ASP A 47 15.73 15.82 -32.73
CA ASP A 47 15.78 15.06 -33.99
C ASP A 47 14.83 13.84 -34.01
N GLY A 48 14.02 13.65 -32.97
CA GLY A 48 12.98 12.62 -32.90
C GLY A 48 13.50 11.20 -32.63
N PRO A 49 12.66 10.16 -32.84
CA PRO A 49 12.96 8.77 -32.48
C PRO A 49 14.17 8.15 -33.23
N LEU A 50 14.60 8.76 -34.33
CA LEU A 50 15.74 8.36 -35.15
C LEU A 50 16.98 9.26 -34.92
N GLY A 51 16.91 10.14 -33.92
CA GLY A 51 17.97 11.09 -33.60
C GLY A 51 19.27 10.41 -33.19
N LYS A 52 20.40 11.08 -33.47
CA LYS A 52 21.75 10.60 -33.13
C LYS A 52 22.14 10.91 -31.68
N THR A 53 21.43 11.85 -31.04
CA THR A 53 21.64 12.23 -29.65
C THR A 53 20.93 11.25 -28.73
N ILE A 54 21.71 10.37 -28.11
CA ILE A 54 21.24 9.30 -27.22
C ILE A 54 21.76 9.57 -25.82
N ALA A 55 20.91 9.39 -24.82
CA ALA A 55 21.30 9.47 -23.41
C ALA A 55 20.88 8.21 -22.64
N PRO A 56 21.65 7.78 -21.63
CA PRO A 56 21.20 6.74 -20.70
C PRO A 56 19.97 7.20 -19.93
N ALA A 57 18.95 6.35 -19.86
CA ALA A 57 17.73 6.57 -19.10
C ALA A 57 17.45 5.41 -18.16
N SER A 58 16.84 5.73 -17.02
CA SER A 58 16.24 4.75 -16.12
C SER A 58 14.73 4.70 -16.34
N ILE A 59 14.19 3.49 -16.44
CA ILE A 59 12.77 3.22 -16.61
C ILE A 59 12.31 2.55 -15.31
N ASN A 60 11.35 3.17 -14.63
CA ASN A 60 10.79 2.69 -13.38
C ASN A 60 9.30 2.44 -13.60
N PHE A 61 8.84 1.22 -13.33
CA PHE A 61 7.41 0.90 -13.39
C PHE A 61 7.00 0.02 -12.22
N VAL A 62 5.78 0.25 -11.72
CA VAL A 62 5.16 -0.62 -10.71
C VAL A 62 4.67 -1.88 -11.42
N GLN A 63 5.21 -3.03 -11.06
CA GLN A 63 4.83 -4.32 -11.62
C GLN A 63 3.64 -4.92 -10.89
N LYS A 64 3.68 -4.89 -9.55
CA LYS A 64 2.67 -5.51 -8.69
C LYS A 64 2.45 -4.69 -7.43
N ILE A 65 1.22 -4.74 -6.94
CA ILE A 65 0.81 -4.22 -5.64
C ILE A 65 0.16 -5.37 -4.88
N GLY A 66 0.55 -5.56 -3.62
CA GLY A 66 0.06 -6.63 -2.77
C GLY A 66 0.22 -6.30 -1.29
N ILE A 67 0.19 -7.33 -0.46
CA ILE A 67 0.43 -7.22 0.98
C ILE A 67 1.46 -8.26 1.40
N GLN A 68 2.27 -7.91 2.39
CA GLN A 68 3.24 -8.81 3.00
C GLN A 68 3.09 -8.80 4.52
N ARG A 69 3.42 -9.93 5.14
CA ARG A 69 3.35 -10.09 6.59
C ARG A 69 4.62 -9.52 7.24
N PHE A 70 4.43 -8.78 8.32
CA PHE A 70 5.52 -8.27 9.15
C PHE A 70 5.53 -8.96 10.52
N PRO A 71 6.71 -9.25 11.09
CA PRO A 71 6.81 -9.82 12.42
C PRO A 71 6.38 -8.80 13.49
N GLU A 72 6.81 -7.55 13.33
CA GLU A 72 6.55 -6.47 14.28
C GLU A 72 5.73 -5.34 13.62
N PRO A 73 4.87 -4.65 14.38
CA PRO A 73 4.10 -3.53 13.86
C PRO A 73 5.01 -2.32 13.59
N ASN A 74 4.77 -1.66 12.46
CA ASN A 74 5.38 -0.38 12.09
C ASN A 74 4.36 0.55 11.43
N SER A 75 4.80 1.75 11.03
CA SER A 75 3.95 2.81 10.44
C SER A 75 3.23 2.39 9.15
N LEU A 76 3.74 1.39 8.42
CA LEU A 76 3.17 0.88 7.18
C LEU A 76 2.28 -0.36 7.38
N THR A 77 2.17 -0.86 8.61
CA THR A 77 1.39 -2.06 8.90
C THR A 77 -0.01 -1.76 9.42
N VAL A 78 -0.93 -2.68 9.14
CA VAL A 78 -2.26 -2.79 9.72
C VAL A 78 -2.36 -4.11 10.49
N ASP A 79 -2.99 -4.06 11.66
CA ASP A 79 -3.36 -5.27 12.39
C ASP A 79 -4.66 -5.82 11.78
N ALA A 80 -4.58 -7.00 11.18
CA ALA A 80 -5.73 -7.66 10.58
C ALA A 80 -6.84 -7.95 11.60
N ALA A 81 -6.51 -8.20 12.87
CA ALA A 81 -7.51 -8.44 13.91
C ALA A 81 -8.33 -7.17 14.20
N GLU A 82 -7.70 -5.99 14.17
CA GLU A 82 -8.41 -4.72 14.38
C GLU A 82 -9.36 -4.38 13.23
N LEU A 83 -9.03 -4.77 11.99
CA LEU A 83 -9.83 -4.49 10.81
C LEU A 83 -11.19 -5.20 10.78
N HIS A 84 -11.28 -6.35 11.46
CA HIS A 84 -12.50 -7.18 11.52
C HIS A 84 -13.29 -7.02 12.81
N GLN A 85 -12.71 -6.40 13.84
CA GLN A 85 -13.43 -6.08 15.06
C GLN A 85 -14.30 -4.85 14.79
N GLY A 86 -15.62 -5.04 14.78
CA GLY A 86 -16.56 -3.93 14.80
C GLY A 86 -16.19 -2.93 15.90
N LYS A 87 -16.47 -1.64 15.69
CA LYS A 87 -16.09 -0.47 16.52
C LYS A 87 -16.39 -0.56 18.04
N GLY A 88 -16.88 -1.69 18.56
CA GLY A 88 -17.19 -1.93 19.97
C GLY A 88 -16.07 -2.50 20.86
N SER A 89 -14.97 -3.03 20.30
CA SER A 89 -13.97 -3.77 21.13
C SER A 89 -13.20 -2.89 22.13
N LYS A 90 -12.86 -1.65 21.75
CA LYS A 90 -12.13 -0.71 22.65
C LYS A 90 -12.95 -0.28 23.88
N LYS A 91 -14.28 -0.40 23.86
CA LYS A 91 -15.15 -0.08 25.01
C LYS A 91 -15.30 -1.25 26.00
N ALA A 92 -15.03 -2.48 25.58
CA ALA A 92 -15.12 -3.66 26.45
C ALA A 92 -13.89 -3.82 27.36
N ALA A 93 -12.70 -3.49 26.85
CA ALA A 93 -11.46 -3.54 27.62
C ALA A 93 -11.40 -2.50 28.76
N SER A 94 -11.89 -1.28 28.51
CA SER A 94 -11.95 -0.22 29.54
C SER A 94 -13.01 -0.49 30.62
N ARG A 95 -14.11 -1.18 30.30
CA ARG A 95 -15.13 -1.57 31.30
C ARG A 95 -14.69 -2.69 32.24
N LYS A 96 -13.81 -3.61 31.80
CA LYS A 96 -13.28 -4.67 32.68
C LYS A 96 -12.24 -4.14 33.70
N ALA A 97 -11.51 -3.09 33.36
CA ALA A 97 -10.57 -2.44 34.28
C ALA A 97 -11.26 -1.64 35.40
N ALA A 98 -12.41 -1.03 35.09
CA ALA A 98 -13.16 -0.23 36.06
C ALA A 98 -13.98 -1.06 37.08
N LYS A 99 -14.19 -2.35 36.85
CA LYS A 99 -14.95 -3.25 37.74
C LYS A 99 -14.06 -4.07 38.70
N LYS A 100 -12.75 -3.82 38.69
CA LYS A 100 -11.74 -4.47 39.54
C LYS A 100 -11.11 -3.53 40.57
N LYS A 101 -11.63 -2.30 40.69
CA LYS A 101 -11.43 -1.38 41.80
C LYS A 101 -12.73 -1.29 42.58
#